data_AF-A0A371CW23-F1
#
_entry.id   AF-A0A371CW23-F1
#
_cell.length_a   1.000
_cell.length_b   1.000
_cell.length_c   1.000
_cell.angle_alpha   90.00
_cell.angle_beta   90.00
_cell.angle_gamma   90.00
#
_symmetry.space_group_name_H-M   'P 1'
#
loop_
_entity.id
_entity.type
_entity.pdbx_description
1 polymer ?
#
loop_
_entity_poly.entity_id
_entity_poly.type
_entity_poly.pdbx_seq_one_letter_code
_entity_poly.pdbx_strand_id
1 'polypeptide(L)'
;MLCSFIPVAEESTPECFELALSRSGDRPIEVTFDGTRAIVASLKVLNKHVSRISSFQIQRVPYGRAQDISRMILMVLPRLHTLDLWFEPAREAEVVMLSFPHDCLPRLRELSLCGAGLQPDPCAQGAAMKLTRLELRDSIDPGCNILEFLHFLQMCRDLEDLTLVRFRPSEDGFDVTVDRRDLETLPVVTLTPRLQRFVLEDLDAFTARLLSGLSVPLSTDFVVIKLISPHDPAEIRDVIPLSSDPISTSLPQNTPGIPSLKAVIGLRLVWRPFASVCLVADTGESAFSLGLKTGPGRTAVLYPKISKDFEILFGDAPVEYLCVEDDAGAFGFHTRDWEAMLGPCAFPDLRKLSLFTLRDTSYEYGSPKQLIQASALHSGCLELEELEIGVRFPSPAEDDVRLIEDLCALLRSRASHKMPLRRLLVELNDGPYPPLGEEERSVREALYVDALEPLVDVVECAHGMLAERPLQAKVCQLESLIQIPQVLP
;
A
#
# COMPACT_ATOMS: atom_id res chain seq x y z
N MET A 1 11.18 33.94 19.87
CA MET A 1 10.83 32.54 19.56
C MET A 1 12.06 31.69 19.84
N LEU A 2 12.03 30.85 20.87
CA LEU A 2 13.18 30.01 21.27
C LEU A 2 12.81 28.56 20.92
N CYS A 3 13.46 28.04 19.88
CA CYS A 3 13.14 26.74 19.27
C CYS A 3 13.49 25.58 20.21
N SER A 4 12.52 24.69 20.43
CA SER A 4 12.72 23.33 20.98
C SER A 4 13.24 22.35 19.92
N PHE A 5 13.11 22.73 18.65
CA PHE A 5 13.62 22.00 17.49
C PHE A 5 14.98 22.54 17.07
N ILE A 6 15.99 21.67 16.99
CA ILE A 6 17.37 22.01 16.66
C ILE A 6 17.80 21.15 15.45
N PRO A 7 17.65 21.66 14.22
CA PRO A 7 18.18 20.98 13.04
C PRO A 7 19.70 21.14 13.01
N VAL A 8 20.41 20.04 12.75
CA VAL A 8 21.86 20.03 12.52
C VAL A 8 22.07 19.76 11.04
N ALA A 9 22.33 20.83 10.29
CA ALA A 9 22.69 20.78 8.86
C ALA A 9 24.19 20.49 8.68
N GLU A 10 24.62 20.12 7.46
CA GLU A 10 26.02 19.81 7.13
C GLU A 10 27.03 20.92 7.51
N GLU A 11 26.62 22.19 7.39
CA GLU A 11 27.47 23.35 7.68
C GLU A 11 27.52 23.71 9.19
N SER A 12 26.77 22.99 10.02
CA SER A 12 26.68 23.29 11.46
C SER A 12 27.99 23.02 12.17
N THR A 13 28.52 24.01 12.89
CA THR A 13 29.67 23.82 13.75
C THR A 13 29.26 23.37 15.16
N PRO A 14 30.08 22.59 15.88
CA PRO A 14 29.78 22.17 17.25
C PRO A 14 29.54 23.34 18.21
N GLU A 15 30.23 24.47 18.00
CA GLU A 15 30.08 25.68 18.83
C GLU A 15 28.71 26.34 18.63
N CYS A 16 28.23 26.39 17.38
CA CYS A 16 26.89 26.91 17.08
C CYS A 16 25.81 26.00 17.69
N PHE A 17 26.02 24.69 17.64
CA PHE A 17 25.13 23.71 18.24
C PHE A 17 25.12 23.80 19.77
N GLU A 18 26.28 23.91 20.43
CA GLU A 18 26.39 24.09 21.88
C GLU A 18 25.74 25.42 22.33
N LEU A 19 25.87 26.48 21.54
CA LEU A 19 25.19 27.76 21.79
C LEU A 19 23.66 27.63 21.69
N ALA A 20 23.15 26.90 20.68
CA ALA A 20 21.72 26.64 20.53
C ALA A 20 21.17 25.83 21.73
N LEU A 21 21.88 24.77 22.12
CA LEU A 21 21.54 23.95 23.29
C LEU A 21 21.56 24.76 24.59
N SER A 22 22.53 25.65 24.76
CA SER A 22 22.62 26.54 25.92
C SER A 22 21.45 27.53 25.99
N ARG A 23 21.06 28.12 24.84
CA ARG A 23 19.93 29.06 24.75
C ARG A 23 18.57 28.41 25.01
N SER A 24 18.45 27.11 24.77
CA SER A 24 17.22 26.35 25.02
C SER A 24 16.96 26.03 26.51
N GLY A 25 17.93 26.31 27.41
CA GLY A 25 17.76 26.17 28.86
C GLY A 25 17.58 24.71 29.30
N ASP A 26 16.60 24.43 30.17
CA ASP A 26 16.28 23.06 30.64
C ASP A 26 15.10 22.41 29.89
N ARG A 27 14.65 23.03 28.80
CA ARG A 27 13.50 22.56 28.04
C ARG A 27 13.81 21.23 27.34
N PRO A 28 12.79 20.39 27.11
CA PRO A 28 12.91 19.25 26.20
C PRO A 28 13.41 19.71 24.82
N ILE A 29 14.25 18.90 24.19
CA ILE A 29 14.85 19.19 22.89
C ILE A 29 14.53 18.10 21.88
N GLU A 30 14.26 18.54 20.66
CA GLU A 30 14.07 17.71 19.48
C GLU A 30 15.24 17.98 18.55
N VAL A 31 15.98 16.93 18.21
CA VAL A 31 17.23 17.07 17.44
C VAL A 31 17.14 16.21 16.20
N THR A 32 17.40 16.83 15.04
CA THR A 32 17.42 16.17 13.74
C THR A 32 18.79 16.34 13.10
N PHE A 33 19.41 15.23 12.71
CA PHE A 33 20.65 15.18 11.94
C PHE A 33 20.36 14.75 10.52
N ASP A 34 20.96 15.41 9.55
CA ASP A 34 20.76 15.09 8.15
C ASP A 34 22.11 15.07 7.40
N GLY A 35 22.61 13.86 7.07
CA GLY A 35 23.84 13.66 6.27
C GLY A 35 25.14 14.19 6.89
N THR A 36 25.15 14.67 8.13
CA THR A 36 26.20 15.58 8.59
C THR A 36 27.58 14.93 8.82
N ARG A 37 28.64 15.56 8.28
CA ARG A 37 30.05 15.25 8.65
C ARG A 37 30.36 15.58 10.12
N ALA A 38 29.62 16.52 10.70
CA ALA A 38 29.79 16.99 12.07
C ALA A 38 29.16 16.06 13.13
N ILE A 39 28.58 14.91 12.74
CA ILE A 39 27.80 14.06 13.63
C ILE A 39 28.57 13.67 14.89
N VAL A 40 29.82 13.21 14.78
CA VAL A 40 30.61 12.76 15.93
C VAL A 40 30.88 13.89 16.92
N ALA A 41 31.21 15.08 16.43
CA ALA A 41 31.48 16.23 17.28
C ALA A 41 30.19 16.73 17.95
N SER A 42 29.08 16.76 17.21
CA SER A 42 27.77 17.17 17.70
C SER A 42 27.19 16.18 18.71
N LEU A 43 27.36 14.87 18.50
CA LEU A 43 26.98 13.83 19.47
C LEU A 43 27.71 14.00 20.79
N LYS A 44 29.00 14.39 20.80
CA LYS A 44 29.72 14.68 22.05
C LYS A 44 29.11 15.85 22.83
N VAL A 45 28.65 16.88 22.12
CA VAL A 45 27.94 18.01 22.75
C VAL A 45 26.57 17.55 23.26
N LEU A 46 25.83 16.80 22.44
CA LEU A 46 24.50 16.30 22.75
C LEU A 46 24.48 15.34 23.95
N ASN A 47 25.55 14.54 24.13
CA ASN A 47 25.73 13.64 25.26
C ASN A 47 25.65 14.37 26.62
N LYS A 48 26.01 15.66 26.68
CA LYS A 48 25.88 16.47 27.91
C LYS A 48 24.42 16.83 28.23
N HIS A 49 23.50 16.64 27.28
CA HIS A 49 22.10 17.06 27.35
C HIS A 49 21.10 15.91 27.18
N VAL A 50 21.54 14.65 27.25
CA VAL A 50 20.72 13.43 27.03
C VAL A 50 19.43 13.39 27.83
N SER A 51 19.45 13.90 29.07
CA SER A 51 18.28 13.93 29.95
C SER A 51 17.14 14.81 29.43
N ARG A 52 17.41 15.68 28.45
CA ARG A 52 16.47 16.64 27.87
C ARG A 52 15.91 16.18 26.52
N ILE A 53 16.52 15.18 25.88
CA ILE A 53 16.14 14.78 24.52
C ILE A 53 14.77 14.12 24.54
N SER A 54 13.82 14.71 23.82
CA SER A 54 12.46 14.19 23.65
C SER A 54 12.23 13.54 22.30
N SER A 55 12.93 14.00 21.26
CA SER A 55 12.95 13.40 19.93
C SER A 55 14.38 13.39 19.41
N PHE A 56 14.80 12.27 18.82
CA PHE A 56 16.11 12.11 18.23
C PHE A 56 15.96 11.47 16.86
N GLN A 57 16.27 12.25 15.83
CA GLN A 57 16.09 11.88 14.44
C GLN A 57 17.40 11.98 13.69
N ILE A 58 17.69 10.97 12.89
CA ILE A 58 18.90 10.91 12.08
C ILE A 58 18.52 10.39 10.70
N GLN A 59 18.93 11.13 9.67
CA GLN A 59 18.72 10.78 8.28
C GLN A 59 20.05 10.73 7.51
N ARG A 60 20.12 9.82 6.55
CA ARG A 60 21.23 9.70 5.58
C ARG A 60 22.60 9.58 6.23
N VAL A 61 22.70 8.80 7.32
CA VAL A 61 23.99 8.61 7.99
C VAL A 61 24.73 7.43 7.40
N PRO A 62 25.99 7.61 6.96
CA PRO A 62 26.80 6.50 6.47
C PRO A 62 26.96 5.38 7.51
N TYR A 63 26.84 4.12 7.08
CA TYR A 63 26.99 2.94 7.93
C TYR A 63 28.20 2.99 8.87
N GLY A 64 29.34 3.51 8.41
CA GLY A 64 30.57 3.63 9.23
C GLY A 64 30.45 4.53 10.47
N ARG A 65 29.38 5.30 10.61
CA ARG A 65 29.09 6.16 11.77
C ARG A 65 28.05 5.56 12.73
N ALA A 66 27.49 4.41 12.39
CA ALA A 66 26.46 3.74 13.16
C ALA A 66 26.86 3.50 14.63
N GLN A 67 28.09 3.03 14.87
CA GLN A 67 28.58 2.75 16.22
C GLN A 67 28.61 4.00 17.14
N ASP A 68 28.86 5.18 16.57
CA ASP A 68 28.86 6.43 17.34
C ASP A 68 27.44 6.75 17.85
N ILE A 69 26.43 6.45 17.04
CA ILE A 69 25.01 6.61 17.36
C ILE A 69 24.55 5.53 18.34
N SER A 70 24.92 4.27 18.12
CA SER A 70 24.58 3.15 19.02
C SER A 70 25.02 3.44 20.45
N ARG A 71 26.22 3.99 20.64
CA ARG A 71 26.73 4.36 21.98
C ARG A 71 25.85 5.40 22.70
N MET A 72 25.30 6.36 21.96
CA MET A 72 24.41 7.37 22.54
C MET A 72 23.07 6.77 22.95
N ILE A 73 22.50 5.86 22.15
CA ILE A 73 21.20 5.22 22.44
C ILE A 73 21.28 4.29 23.65
N LEU A 74 22.46 3.70 23.89
CA LEU A 74 22.72 2.92 25.10
C LEU A 74 22.82 3.79 26.38
N MET A 75 22.85 5.12 26.27
CA MET A 75 22.72 6.01 27.42
C MET A 75 21.26 6.05 27.89
N VAL A 76 21.05 6.31 29.18
CA VAL A 76 19.68 6.52 29.70
C VAL A 76 19.14 7.84 29.17
N LEU A 77 18.10 7.74 28.33
CA LEU A 77 17.40 8.85 27.67
C LEU A 77 15.98 8.95 28.26
N PRO A 78 15.82 9.49 29.49
CA PRO A 78 14.60 9.35 30.29
C PRO A 78 13.39 10.12 29.74
N ARG A 79 13.60 11.02 28.79
CA ARG A 79 12.56 11.86 28.18
C ARG A 79 12.30 11.53 26.71
N LEU A 80 13.01 10.57 26.12
CA LEU A 80 12.87 10.26 24.70
C LEU A 80 11.55 9.56 24.42
N HIS A 81 10.74 10.14 23.54
CA HIS A 81 9.46 9.58 23.08
C HIS A 81 9.57 9.07 21.63
N THR A 82 10.37 9.75 20.81
CA THR A 82 10.53 9.44 19.38
C THR A 82 12.01 9.18 19.07
N LEU A 83 12.29 8.03 18.44
CA LEU A 83 13.59 7.67 17.93
C LEU A 83 13.47 7.28 16.45
N ASP A 84 14.18 8.01 15.60
CA ASP A 84 14.14 7.81 14.15
C ASP A 84 15.56 7.73 13.60
N LEU A 85 15.97 6.58 13.06
CA LEU A 85 17.36 6.31 12.67
C LEU A 85 17.41 5.71 11.27
N TRP A 86 17.90 6.48 10.30
CA TRP A 86 18.01 6.07 8.90
C TRP A 86 19.47 6.05 8.49
N PHE A 87 20.01 4.84 8.38
CA PHE A 87 21.37 4.59 7.93
C PHE A 87 21.39 4.36 6.43
N GLU A 88 22.42 4.89 5.77
CA GLU A 88 22.73 4.51 4.40
C GLU A 88 23.29 3.08 4.39
N PRO A 89 22.89 2.25 3.42
CA PRO A 89 23.38 0.88 3.30
C PRO A 89 24.90 0.87 3.02
N ALA A 90 25.68 0.11 3.78
CA ALA A 90 27.12 -0.09 3.52
C ALA A 90 27.36 -0.90 2.24
N ARG A 91 26.56 -1.95 2.04
CA ARG A 91 26.48 -2.94 0.95
C ARG A 91 25.08 -3.59 0.99
N GLU A 92 24.67 -4.31 -0.06
CA GLU A 92 23.29 -4.81 -0.26
C GLU A 92 22.67 -5.69 0.86
N ALA A 93 23.38 -6.01 1.95
CA ALA A 93 22.84 -6.83 3.05
C ALA A 93 23.38 -6.50 4.46
N GLU A 94 24.21 -5.47 4.65
CA GLU A 94 24.77 -5.16 5.98
C GLU A 94 23.88 -4.19 6.75
N VAL A 95 23.25 -4.68 7.83
CA VAL A 95 22.44 -3.87 8.75
C VAL A 95 23.23 -3.45 9.98
N VAL A 96 22.87 -2.29 10.53
CA VAL A 96 23.42 -1.82 11.80
C VAL A 96 22.67 -2.51 12.94
N MET A 97 23.37 -3.34 13.72
CA MET A 97 22.77 -3.95 14.90
C MET A 97 22.62 -2.93 16.03
N LEU A 98 21.37 -2.67 16.43
CA LEU A 98 21.04 -1.82 17.57
C LEU A 98 20.36 -2.64 18.66
N SER A 99 20.93 -2.60 19.86
CA SER A 99 20.31 -3.15 21.06
C SER A 99 19.56 -2.03 21.80
N PHE A 100 18.33 -2.31 22.23
CA PHE A 100 17.47 -1.36 22.94
C PHE A 100 17.12 -1.88 24.34
N PRO A 101 18.02 -1.71 25.33
CA PRO A 101 17.69 -2.06 26.71
C PRO A 101 16.49 -1.25 27.18
N HIS A 102 15.49 -1.92 27.78
CA HIS A 102 14.26 -1.26 28.23
C HIS A 102 14.50 -0.15 29.24
N ASP A 103 15.52 -0.28 30.08
CA ASP A 103 15.85 0.72 31.10
C ASP A 103 16.43 2.02 30.51
N CYS A 104 16.98 1.96 29.30
CA CYS A 104 17.60 3.13 28.67
C CYS A 104 16.54 4.06 28.04
N LEU A 105 15.44 3.52 27.52
CA LEU A 105 14.43 4.25 26.76
C LEU A 105 13.01 4.12 27.36
N PRO A 106 12.80 4.46 28.65
CA PRO A 106 11.58 4.10 29.40
C PRO A 106 10.30 4.81 28.93
N ARG A 107 10.42 5.86 28.10
CA ARG A 107 9.29 6.66 27.58
C ARG A 107 9.11 6.54 26.08
N LEU A 108 9.86 5.66 25.41
CA LEU A 108 9.79 5.50 23.97
C LEU A 108 8.38 5.07 23.55
N ARG A 109 7.83 5.78 22.57
CA ARG A 109 6.51 5.55 21.97
C ARG A 109 6.63 5.29 20.47
N GLU A 110 7.55 5.97 19.81
CA GLU A 110 7.73 5.89 18.36
C GLU A 110 9.15 5.45 18.05
N LEU A 111 9.27 4.33 17.33
CA LEU A 111 10.54 3.79 16.87
C LEU A 111 10.49 3.61 15.36
N SER A 112 11.38 4.30 14.64
CA SER A 112 11.58 4.14 13.20
C SER A 112 13.04 3.83 12.92
N LEU A 113 13.30 2.72 12.25
CA LEU A 113 14.63 2.21 11.92
C LEU A 113 14.69 1.89 10.43
N CYS A 114 15.67 2.46 9.74
CA CYS A 114 16.00 2.13 8.36
C CYS A 114 17.47 1.71 8.25
N GLY A 115 17.73 0.53 7.65
CA GLY A 115 19.09 -0.02 7.54
C GLY A 115 19.68 -0.49 8.88
N ALA A 116 18.83 -0.71 9.88
CA ALA A 116 19.23 -1.17 11.22
C ALA A 116 18.42 -2.39 11.67
N GLY A 117 19.11 -3.33 12.31
CA GLY A 117 18.52 -4.49 12.95
C GLY A 117 17.91 -4.12 14.31
N LEU A 118 16.73 -4.67 14.58
CA LEU A 118 16.10 -4.64 15.88
C LEU A 118 16.48 -5.94 16.60
N GLN A 119 17.30 -5.85 17.65
CA GLN A 119 17.58 -7.00 18.51
C GLN A 119 16.68 -6.93 19.76
N PRO A 120 15.62 -7.77 19.87
CA PRO A 120 14.78 -7.81 21.06
C PRO A 120 15.64 -8.21 22.27
N ASP A 121 15.50 -7.52 23.38
CA ASP A 121 16.22 -7.89 24.61
C ASP A 121 15.63 -9.21 25.16
N PRO A 122 16.39 -10.32 25.23
CA PRO A 122 15.88 -11.58 25.75
C PRO A 122 15.50 -11.51 27.24
N CYS A 123 15.98 -10.51 27.98
CA CYS A 123 15.61 -10.27 29.38
C CYS A 123 14.31 -9.43 29.54
N ALA A 124 13.77 -8.90 28.44
CA ALA A 124 12.54 -8.11 28.41
C ALA A 124 11.24 -8.90 28.66
N GLN A 125 11.32 -10.21 28.92
CA GLN A 125 10.19 -11.16 28.98
C GLN A 125 9.04 -10.84 29.98
N GLY A 126 9.02 -9.65 30.60
CA GLY A 126 7.88 -9.16 31.38
C GLY A 126 7.59 -7.66 31.26
N ALA A 127 8.40 -6.87 30.53
CA ALA A 127 8.20 -5.43 30.40
C ALA A 127 7.52 -5.14 29.06
N ALA A 128 6.26 -4.70 29.12
CA ALA A 128 5.56 -4.26 27.91
C ALA A 128 6.23 -2.99 27.38
N MET A 129 6.81 -3.06 26.18
CA MET A 129 7.17 -1.86 25.45
C MET A 129 5.90 -1.06 25.17
N LYS A 130 6.00 0.25 25.44
CA LYS A 130 4.92 1.21 25.35
C LYS A 130 4.80 1.85 23.96
N LEU A 131 5.33 1.16 22.95
CA LEU A 131 5.35 1.65 21.57
C LEU A 131 3.92 1.79 21.04
N THR A 132 3.63 2.97 20.50
CA THR A 132 2.44 3.29 19.72
C THR A 132 2.73 3.22 18.21
N ARG A 133 3.98 3.47 17.79
CA ARG A 133 4.40 3.33 16.40
C ARG A 133 5.71 2.56 16.29
N LEU A 134 5.73 1.60 15.36
CA LEU A 134 6.92 0.85 14.97
C LEU A 134 7.05 0.85 13.45
N GLU A 135 8.18 1.34 12.96
CA GLU A 135 8.54 1.35 11.55
C GLU A 135 9.92 0.73 11.37
N LEU A 136 9.99 -0.36 10.61
CA LEU A 136 11.22 -1.07 10.31
C LEU A 136 11.37 -1.16 8.80
N ARG A 137 12.46 -0.60 8.27
CA ARG A 137 12.75 -0.53 6.85
C ARG A 137 14.13 -1.07 6.53
N ASP A 138 14.23 -1.81 5.43
CA ASP A 138 15.50 -2.19 4.82
C ASP A 138 16.43 -2.91 5.80
N SER A 139 15.85 -3.77 6.65
CA SER A 139 16.58 -4.57 7.62
C SER A 139 16.55 -6.04 7.19
N ILE A 140 17.50 -6.40 6.34
CA ILE A 140 17.71 -7.77 5.87
C ILE A 140 18.64 -8.46 6.87
N ASP A 141 18.21 -9.59 7.44
CA ASP A 141 18.92 -10.31 8.51
C ASP A 141 19.26 -9.42 9.73
N PRO A 142 18.24 -8.89 10.44
CA PRO A 142 18.40 -7.95 11.54
C PRO A 142 19.00 -8.56 12.81
N GLY A 143 19.61 -9.76 12.75
CA GLY A 143 20.08 -10.52 13.92
C GLY A 143 18.97 -10.89 14.92
N CYS A 144 17.72 -10.88 14.44
CA CYS A 144 16.52 -11.29 15.16
C CYS A 144 15.83 -12.37 14.33
N ASN A 145 15.55 -13.51 14.94
CA ASN A 145 14.81 -14.56 14.25
C ASN A 145 13.31 -14.25 14.20
N ILE A 146 12.59 -14.93 13.31
CA ILE A 146 11.15 -14.70 13.10
C ILE A 146 10.32 -14.95 14.36
N LEU A 147 10.67 -15.95 15.18
CA LEU A 147 9.94 -16.28 16.40
C LEU A 147 10.11 -15.22 17.49
N GLU A 148 11.33 -14.71 17.66
CA GLU A 148 11.65 -13.59 18.54
C GLU A 148 10.88 -12.33 18.14
N PHE A 149 10.80 -12.05 16.84
CA PHE A 149 10.07 -10.91 16.31
C PHE A 149 8.56 -11.03 16.55
N LEU A 150 7.97 -12.20 16.29
CA LEU A 150 6.56 -12.45 16.57
C LEU A 150 6.24 -12.27 18.06
N HIS A 151 7.08 -12.81 18.94
CA HIS A 151 6.96 -12.63 20.38
C HIS A 151 7.08 -11.14 20.78
N PHE A 152 8.02 -10.41 20.18
CA PHE A 152 8.17 -8.98 20.40
C PHE A 152 6.90 -8.19 20.01
N LEU A 153 6.28 -8.49 18.87
CA LEU A 153 5.02 -7.86 18.46
C LEU A 153 3.88 -8.15 19.46
N GLN A 154 3.83 -9.35 20.02
CA GLN A 154 2.86 -9.72 21.07
C GLN A 154 2.98 -8.84 22.32
N MET A 155 4.20 -8.37 22.63
CA MET A 155 4.49 -7.53 23.79
C MET A 155 4.14 -6.06 23.57
N CYS A 156 4.01 -5.62 22.31
CA CYS A 156 3.68 -4.24 21.93
C CYS A 156 2.17 -3.98 22.00
N ARG A 157 1.60 -3.98 23.22
CA ARG A 157 0.14 -3.89 23.44
C ARG A 157 -0.47 -2.53 23.12
N ASP A 158 0.34 -1.47 23.15
CA ASP A 158 -0.10 -0.10 22.87
C ASP A 158 0.06 0.29 21.39
N LEU A 159 0.49 -0.64 20.52
CA LEU A 159 0.80 -0.35 19.12
C LEU A 159 -0.45 0.06 18.32
N GLU A 160 -0.36 1.19 17.63
CA GLU A 160 -1.41 1.78 16.79
C GLU A 160 -0.99 1.74 15.30
N ASP A 161 0.31 1.92 15.02
CA ASP A 161 0.89 1.88 13.68
C ASP A 161 2.06 0.89 13.58
N LEU A 162 1.96 -0.06 12.65
CA LEU A 162 3.03 -0.99 12.29
C LEU A 162 3.39 -0.85 10.81
N THR A 163 4.65 -0.58 10.50
CA THR A 163 5.15 -0.51 9.11
C THR A 163 6.41 -1.36 8.98
N LEU A 164 6.36 -2.35 8.10
CA LEU A 164 7.46 -3.28 7.82
C LEU A 164 7.75 -3.23 6.32
N VAL A 165 8.91 -2.72 5.93
CA VAL A 165 9.31 -2.61 4.52
C VAL A 165 10.66 -3.26 4.32
N ARG A 166 10.73 -4.33 3.53
CA ARG A 166 11.96 -5.13 3.36
C ARG A 166 12.59 -5.50 4.70
N PHE A 167 11.74 -5.80 5.69
CA PHE A 167 12.14 -6.25 7.02
C PHE A 167 12.05 -7.77 7.06
N ARG A 168 13.22 -8.44 7.13
CA ARG A 168 13.32 -9.90 6.98
C ARG A 168 13.98 -10.51 8.21
N PRO A 169 13.21 -10.86 9.25
CA PRO A 169 13.77 -11.57 10.38
C PRO A 169 14.34 -12.91 9.91
N SER A 170 15.41 -13.38 10.54
CA SER A 170 16.09 -14.60 10.13
C SER A 170 15.25 -15.84 10.43
N GLU A 171 15.36 -16.84 9.56
CA GLU A 171 14.72 -18.13 9.74
C GLU A 171 15.61 -19.22 9.14
N ASP A 172 16.01 -20.19 9.95
CA ASP A 172 16.88 -21.27 9.51
C ASP A 172 16.17 -22.14 8.47
N GLY A 173 16.81 -22.33 7.31
CA GLY A 173 16.29 -23.18 6.24
C GLY A 173 15.21 -22.54 5.36
N PHE A 174 14.91 -21.25 5.53
CA PHE A 174 13.99 -20.52 4.67
C PHE A 174 14.73 -19.65 3.65
N ASP A 175 14.34 -19.76 2.38
CA ASP A 175 14.64 -18.80 1.32
C ASP A 175 13.46 -18.70 0.33
N VAL A 176 13.58 -17.83 -0.69
CA VAL A 176 12.51 -17.61 -1.68
C VAL A 176 12.23 -18.80 -2.61
N THR A 177 13.08 -19.82 -2.61
CA THR A 177 13.00 -21.01 -3.46
C THR A 177 12.42 -22.23 -2.75
N VAL A 178 12.40 -22.23 -1.41
CA VAL A 178 11.84 -23.31 -0.60
C VAL A 178 10.32 -23.38 -0.74
N ASP A 179 9.78 -24.58 -0.92
CA ASP A 179 8.33 -24.80 -0.91
C ASP A 179 7.80 -24.55 0.52
N ARG A 180 6.82 -23.67 0.65
CA ARG A 180 6.22 -23.29 1.94
C ARG A 180 5.65 -24.48 2.72
N ARG A 181 5.32 -25.57 2.04
CA ARG A 181 4.81 -26.81 2.67
C ARG A 181 5.88 -27.58 3.44
N ASP A 182 7.15 -27.33 3.14
CA ASP A 182 8.29 -27.98 3.78
C ASP A 182 8.78 -27.23 5.03
N LEU A 183 8.22 -26.04 5.31
CA LEU A 183 8.56 -25.22 6.46
C LEU A 183 7.72 -25.58 7.69
N GLU A 184 8.33 -25.45 8.88
CA GLU A 184 7.61 -25.58 10.14
C GLU A 184 6.50 -24.51 10.26
N THR A 185 5.39 -24.85 10.90
CA THR A 185 4.29 -23.89 11.11
C THR A 185 4.69 -22.89 12.19
N LEU A 186 4.54 -21.58 11.91
CA LEU A 186 4.78 -20.54 12.91
C LEU A 186 3.69 -20.52 13.98
N PRO A 187 4.02 -20.18 15.24
CA PRO A 187 3.00 -19.85 16.23
C PRO A 187 2.24 -18.60 15.78
N VAL A 188 0.91 -18.65 15.86
CA VAL A 188 0.06 -17.51 15.50
C VAL A 188 0.02 -16.53 16.67
N VAL A 189 0.45 -15.30 16.43
CA VAL A 189 0.39 -14.18 17.37
C VAL A 189 -0.70 -13.21 16.95
N THR A 190 -1.65 -12.95 17.85
CA THR A 190 -2.66 -11.91 17.66
C THR A 190 -2.05 -10.54 17.93
N LEU A 191 -2.11 -9.66 16.94
CA LEU A 191 -1.71 -8.26 17.08
C LEU A 191 -2.68 -7.52 18.00
N THR A 192 -2.22 -6.43 18.59
CA THR A 192 -3.05 -5.66 19.54
C THR A 192 -4.32 -5.12 18.87
N PRO A 193 -5.49 -5.15 19.55
CA PRO A 193 -6.73 -4.59 19.00
C PRO A 193 -6.70 -3.06 18.87
N ARG A 194 -5.66 -2.39 19.39
CA ARG A 194 -5.43 -0.95 19.18
C ARG A 194 -4.79 -0.64 17.83
N LEU A 195 -4.31 -1.64 17.11
CA LEU A 195 -3.66 -1.45 15.83
C LEU A 195 -4.68 -0.86 14.86
N GLN A 196 -4.40 0.36 14.41
CA GLN A 196 -5.22 1.09 13.45
C GLN A 196 -4.69 0.86 12.04
N ARG A 197 -3.37 0.69 11.90
CA ARG A 197 -2.72 0.57 10.61
C ARG A 197 -1.59 -0.44 10.62
N PHE A 198 -1.57 -1.30 9.61
CA PHE A 198 -0.49 -2.25 9.37
C PHE A 198 -0.07 -2.21 7.90
N VAL A 199 1.19 -1.87 7.63
CA VAL A 199 1.78 -1.88 6.29
C VAL A 199 2.88 -2.93 6.24
N LEU A 200 2.82 -3.81 5.25
CA LEU A 200 3.82 -4.82 4.97
C LEU A 200 4.23 -4.73 3.50
N GLU A 201 5.50 -4.53 3.22
CA GLU A 201 6.03 -4.42 1.88
C GLU A 201 7.30 -5.25 1.75
N ASP A 202 7.26 -6.32 0.96
CA ASP A 202 8.43 -7.13 0.67
C ASP A 202 8.19 -8.03 -0.56
N LEU A 203 9.10 -8.95 -0.84
CA LEU A 203 8.88 -10.08 -1.73
C LEU A 203 7.77 -10.97 -1.16
N ASP A 204 7.04 -11.63 -2.05
CA ASP A 204 5.85 -12.39 -1.72
C ASP A 204 6.10 -13.56 -0.75
N ALA A 205 7.23 -14.26 -0.88
CA ALA A 205 7.63 -15.35 0.02
C ALA A 205 7.80 -14.88 1.47
N PHE A 206 8.57 -13.80 1.70
CA PHE A 206 8.79 -13.24 3.04
C PHE A 206 7.50 -12.69 3.64
N THR A 207 6.73 -11.95 2.82
CA THR A 207 5.43 -11.38 3.23
C THR A 207 4.48 -12.47 3.71
N ALA A 208 4.26 -13.51 2.90
CA ALA A 208 3.35 -14.59 3.24
C ALA A 208 3.84 -15.40 4.45
N ARG A 209 5.16 -15.61 4.57
CA ARG A 209 5.76 -16.31 5.70
C ARG A 209 5.49 -15.57 7.00
N LEU A 210 5.77 -14.26 7.06
CA LEU A 210 5.49 -13.46 8.24
C LEU A 210 4.00 -13.42 8.59
N LEU A 211 3.14 -13.22 7.59
CA LEU A 211 1.68 -13.20 7.79
C LEU A 211 1.13 -14.54 8.26
N SER A 212 1.79 -15.67 7.99
CA SER A 212 1.36 -16.97 8.50
C SER A 212 1.43 -17.09 10.03
N GLY A 213 2.27 -16.27 10.67
CA GLY A 213 2.41 -16.18 12.12
C GLY A 213 1.61 -15.05 12.77
N LEU A 214 0.78 -14.32 12.02
CA LEU A 214 0.07 -13.14 12.51
C LEU A 214 -1.45 -13.28 12.38
N SER A 215 -2.15 -12.74 13.38
CA SER A 215 -3.59 -12.50 13.33
C SER A 215 -3.86 -11.01 13.46
N VAL A 216 -4.43 -10.42 12.42
CA VAL A 216 -4.71 -8.99 12.25
C VAL A 216 -6.14 -8.69 12.72
N PRO A 217 -6.35 -7.70 13.62
CA PRO A 217 -7.70 -7.27 14.01
C PRO A 217 -8.50 -6.74 12.82
N LEU A 218 -9.81 -7.01 12.79
CA LEU A 218 -10.72 -6.58 11.72
C LEU A 218 -10.76 -5.05 11.54
N SER A 219 -10.57 -4.29 12.61
CA SER A 219 -10.57 -2.83 12.62
C SER A 219 -9.30 -2.18 12.05
N THR A 220 -8.31 -2.98 11.63
CA THR A 220 -7.01 -2.48 11.15
C THR A 220 -7.08 -2.16 9.67
N ASP A 221 -6.66 -0.96 9.28
CA ASP A 221 -6.36 -0.62 7.88
C ASP A 221 -5.06 -1.35 7.48
N PHE A 222 -5.18 -2.40 6.65
CA PHE A 222 -4.11 -3.34 6.37
C PHE A 222 -3.64 -3.28 4.91
N VAL A 223 -2.34 -3.02 4.71
CA VAL A 223 -1.73 -2.86 3.39
C VAL A 223 -0.62 -3.89 3.20
N VAL A 224 -0.70 -4.64 2.11
CA VAL A 224 0.34 -5.57 1.68
C VAL A 224 0.83 -5.17 0.29
N ILE A 225 2.13 -5.00 0.13
CA ILE A 225 2.73 -4.59 -1.14
C ILE A 225 3.77 -5.63 -1.55
N LYS A 226 3.48 -6.34 -2.65
CA LYS A 226 4.44 -7.20 -3.34
C LYS A 226 5.46 -6.33 -4.07
N LEU A 227 6.71 -6.42 -3.64
CA LEU A 227 7.82 -5.76 -4.30
C LEU A 227 8.40 -6.67 -5.39
N ILE A 228 8.61 -6.12 -6.58
CA ILE A 228 9.42 -6.75 -7.63
C ILE A 228 10.77 -6.03 -7.67
N SER A 229 11.81 -6.67 -7.13
CA SER A 229 13.15 -6.11 -7.06
C SER A 229 14.20 -7.10 -7.61
N PRO A 230 14.71 -6.92 -8.85
CA PRO A 230 15.74 -7.80 -9.43
C PRO A 230 17.14 -7.64 -8.82
N HIS A 231 17.34 -6.62 -8.00
CA HIS A 231 18.62 -6.32 -7.33
C HIS A 231 18.58 -6.71 -5.86
N ASP A 232 17.55 -7.45 -5.46
CA ASP A 232 17.52 -7.99 -4.12
C ASP A 232 18.45 -9.20 -4.04
N PRO A 233 19.46 -9.19 -3.16
CA PRO A 233 20.40 -10.32 -3.05
C PRO A 233 19.71 -11.63 -2.63
N ALA A 234 18.50 -11.56 -2.06
CA ALA A 234 17.70 -12.72 -1.70
C ALA A 234 16.75 -13.18 -2.82
N GLU A 235 16.63 -12.47 -3.94
CA GLU A 235 15.70 -12.77 -5.03
C GLU A 235 16.45 -13.38 -6.23
N ILE A 236 16.34 -14.71 -6.38
CA ILE A 236 16.99 -15.47 -7.46
C ILE A 236 16.05 -15.61 -8.69
N ARG A 237 14.78 -15.18 -8.58
CA ARG A 237 13.76 -15.40 -9.62
C ARG A 237 13.79 -14.29 -10.69
N ASP A 238 13.43 -14.67 -11.92
CA ASP A 238 13.31 -13.73 -13.04
C ASP A 238 12.17 -12.72 -12.82
N VAL A 239 12.38 -11.46 -13.24
CA VAL A 239 11.40 -10.36 -13.12
C VAL A 239 10.10 -10.65 -13.87
N ILE A 240 10.19 -11.31 -15.02
CA ILE A 240 9.04 -11.53 -15.91
C ILE A 240 7.99 -12.42 -15.23
N PRO A 241 8.33 -13.62 -14.69
CA PRO A 241 7.41 -14.40 -13.86
C PRO A 241 6.77 -13.59 -12.73
N LEU A 242 7.58 -12.86 -11.95
CA LEU A 242 7.14 -12.11 -10.77
C LEU A 242 6.11 -11.03 -11.10
N SER A 243 6.26 -10.37 -12.25
CA SER A 243 5.33 -9.35 -12.76
C SER A 243 3.99 -9.91 -13.23
N SER A 244 3.93 -11.22 -13.49
CA SER A 244 2.74 -11.93 -13.99
C SER A 244 2.04 -12.78 -12.93
N ASP A 245 2.70 -13.01 -11.80
CA ASP A 245 2.13 -13.80 -10.71
C ASP A 245 1.01 -13.05 -9.99
N PRO A 246 -0.02 -13.76 -9.48
CA PRO A 246 -1.08 -13.14 -8.69
C PRO A 246 -0.51 -12.35 -7.50
N ILE A 247 -1.18 -11.26 -7.11
CA ILE A 247 -0.78 -10.45 -5.94
C ILE A 247 -1.00 -11.25 -4.64
N SER A 248 -2.00 -12.13 -4.64
CA SER A 248 -2.34 -13.06 -3.55
C SER A 248 -1.21 -14.02 -3.18
N THR A 249 -0.17 -14.19 -4.01
CA THR A 249 1.00 -15.01 -3.60
C THR A 249 1.71 -14.44 -2.37
N SER A 250 1.51 -13.16 -2.08
CA SER A 250 2.03 -12.46 -0.90
C SER A 250 1.26 -12.78 0.39
N LEU A 251 0.15 -13.51 0.27
CA LEU A 251 -0.66 -13.96 1.40
C LEU A 251 -0.36 -15.44 1.73
N PRO A 252 -0.55 -15.84 3.00
CA PRO A 252 -0.44 -17.25 3.38
C PRO A 252 -1.56 -18.06 2.72
N GLN A 253 -1.30 -19.36 2.43
CA GLN A 253 -2.28 -20.25 1.79
C GLN A 253 -3.59 -20.36 2.60
N ASN A 254 -3.47 -20.30 3.93
CA ASN A 254 -4.60 -20.16 4.84
C ASN A 254 -4.60 -18.72 5.37
N THR A 255 -5.70 -18.01 5.18
CA THR A 255 -5.86 -16.61 5.61
C THR A 255 -6.75 -16.40 6.86
N PRO A 256 -6.96 -17.36 7.80
CA PRO A 256 -7.85 -17.12 8.94
C PRO A 256 -7.33 -16.00 9.86
N GLY A 257 -6.04 -15.69 9.81
CA GLY A 257 -5.43 -14.56 10.51
C GLY A 257 -5.78 -13.19 9.91
N ILE A 258 -6.44 -13.12 8.76
CA ILE A 258 -6.81 -11.88 8.06
C ILE A 258 -8.33 -11.88 7.85
N PRO A 259 -9.13 -11.64 8.90
CA PRO A 259 -10.58 -11.75 8.84
C PRO A 259 -11.24 -10.73 7.89
N SER A 260 -10.56 -9.60 7.62
CA SER A 260 -11.05 -8.55 6.71
C SER A 260 -11.28 -9.04 5.28
N LEU A 261 -10.56 -10.07 4.81
CA LEU A 261 -10.75 -10.65 3.47
C LEU A 261 -12.17 -11.20 3.25
N LYS A 262 -12.83 -11.67 4.32
CA LYS A 262 -14.19 -12.25 4.23
C LYS A 262 -15.30 -11.22 4.46
N ALA A 263 -14.95 -10.02 4.90
CA ALA A 263 -15.91 -8.96 5.24
C ALA A 263 -16.00 -7.89 4.14
N VAL A 264 -15.42 -8.14 2.96
CA VAL A 264 -15.33 -7.16 1.89
C VAL A 264 -16.69 -6.93 1.26
N ILE A 265 -17.14 -5.68 1.29
CA ILE A 265 -18.37 -5.19 0.66
C ILE A 265 -18.11 -4.48 -0.67
N GLY A 266 -16.87 -4.05 -0.91
CA GLY A 266 -16.53 -3.64 -2.25
C GLY A 266 -15.06 -3.44 -2.53
N LEU A 267 -14.78 -3.35 -3.82
CA LEU A 267 -13.46 -3.52 -4.40
C LEU A 267 -13.15 -2.37 -5.36
N ARG A 268 -11.93 -1.85 -5.30
CA ARG A 268 -11.37 -0.89 -6.25
C ARG A 268 -10.04 -1.43 -6.76
N LEU A 269 -9.96 -1.68 -8.06
CA LEU A 269 -8.72 -2.03 -8.74
C LEU A 269 -8.18 -0.79 -9.44
N VAL A 270 -6.97 -0.37 -9.10
CA VAL A 270 -6.23 0.70 -9.77
C VAL A 270 -5.03 0.12 -10.50
N TRP A 271 -5.04 0.22 -11.81
CA TRP A 271 -4.06 -0.37 -12.71
C TRP A 271 -3.18 0.71 -13.32
N ARG A 272 -1.89 0.72 -12.91
CA ARG A 272 -0.85 1.57 -13.49
C ARG A 272 0.32 0.69 -13.91
N PRO A 273 0.33 0.14 -15.14
CA PRO A 273 1.23 -0.95 -15.52
C PRO A 273 2.71 -0.57 -15.46
N PHE A 274 3.03 0.73 -15.53
CA PHE A 274 4.40 1.24 -15.43
C PHE A 274 4.80 1.72 -14.03
N ALA A 275 3.89 1.65 -13.04
CA ALA A 275 4.12 2.14 -11.69
C ALA A 275 3.70 1.14 -10.61
N SER A 276 2.41 0.78 -10.59
CA SER A 276 1.83 -0.10 -9.57
C SER A 276 0.48 -0.66 -10.02
N VAL A 277 0.17 -1.88 -9.60
CA VAL A 277 -1.20 -2.42 -9.63
C VAL A 277 -1.69 -2.55 -8.21
N CYS A 278 -2.87 -2.03 -7.90
CA CYS A 278 -3.41 -2.00 -6.54
C CYS A 278 -4.85 -2.47 -6.52
N LEU A 279 -5.16 -3.38 -5.61
CA LEU A 279 -6.49 -3.85 -5.29
C LEU A 279 -6.83 -3.39 -3.87
N VAL A 280 -7.84 -2.56 -3.75
CA VAL A 280 -8.31 -1.99 -2.48
C VAL A 280 -9.67 -2.58 -2.18
N ALA A 281 -9.80 -3.17 -1.01
CA ALA A 281 -11.01 -3.76 -0.50
C ALA A 281 -11.52 -2.96 0.69
N ASP A 282 -12.80 -2.66 0.69
CA ASP A 282 -13.51 -1.99 1.77
C ASP A 282 -14.40 -2.99 2.50
N THR A 283 -14.37 -2.94 3.82
CA THR A 283 -15.22 -3.77 4.69
C THR A 283 -16.34 -2.97 5.35
N GLY A 284 -16.42 -1.67 5.07
CA GLY A 284 -17.32 -0.71 5.72
C GLY A 284 -16.77 -0.13 7.04
N GLU A 285 -15.93 -0.88 7.75
CA GLU A 285 -15.27 -0.42 8.98
C GLU A 285 -13.79 -0.09 8.78
N SER A 286 -13.10 -0.93 7.99
CA SER A 286 -11.68 -0.80 7.66
C SER A 286 -11.42 -1.07 6.18
N ALA A 287 -10.22 -0.72 5.73
CA ALA A 287 -9.78 -1.00 4.37
C ALA A 287 -8.61 -1.98 4.36
N PHE A 288 -8.63 -2.89 3.40
CA PHE A 288 -7.54 -3.78 3.07
C PHE A 288 -6.98 -3.42 1.69
N SER A 289 -5.67 -3.47 1.49
CA SER A 289 -5.07 -3.16 0.19
C SER A 289 -3.97 -4.14 -0.15
N LEU A 290 -3.99 -4.64 -1.38
CA LEU A 290 -2.96 -5.47 -1.99
C LEU A 290 -2.35 -4.69 -3.15
N GLY A 291 -1.05 -4.47 -3.10
CA GLY A 291 -0.30 -3.77 -4.14
C GLY A 291 0.74 -4.67 -4.79
N LEU A 292 1.05 -4.38 -6.04
CA LEU A 292 2.23 -4.83 -6.75
C LEU A 292 2.98 -3.60 -7.23
N LYS A 293 4.28 -3.52 -6.95
CA LYS A 293 5.12 -2.41 -7.44
C LYS A 293 6.51 -2.85 -7.83
N THR A 294 7.12 -2.10 -8.74
CA THR A 294 8.54 -2.25 -9.07
C THR A 294 9.41 -1.48 -8.10
N GLY A 295 10.55 -2.04 -7.72
CA GLY A 295 11.55 -1.33 -6.93
C GLY A 295 12.16 -0.11 -7.65
N PRO A 296 12.92 0.73 -6.93
CA PRO A 296 13.58 1.91 -7.51
C PRO A 296 14.49 1.54 -8.69
N GLY A 297 14.48 2.36 -9.75
CA GLY A 297 15.45 2.26 -10.85
C GLY A 297 15.08 1.39 -12.05
N ARG A 298 13.88 0.78 -12.09
CA ARG A 298 13.36 0.11 -13.30
C ARG A 298 11.86 0.29 -13.50
N THR A 299 11.45 0.41 -14.76
CA THR A 299 10.08 0.25 -15.24
C THR A 299 9.92 -1.15 -15.83
N ALA A 300 9.39 -2.10 -15.06
CA ALA A 300 8.83 -3.32 -15.62
C ALA A 300 7.34 -3.07 -15.90
N VAL A 301 6.82 -3.69 -16.96
CA VAL A 301 5.38 -3.62 -17.21
C VAL A 301 4.69 -4.68 -16.36
N LEU A 302 3.81 -4.25 -15.48
CA LEU A 302 3.10 -5.10 -14.52
C LEU A 302 1.85 -5.70 -15.18
N TYR A 303 1.74 -7.03 -15.14
CA TYR A 303 0.60 -7.78 -15.67
C TYR A 303 0.18 -8.93 -14.73
N PRO A 304 -0.12 -8.66 -13.44
CA PRO A 304 -0.53 -9.70 -12.51
C PRO A 304 -1.81 -10.40 -12.99
N LYS A 305 -1.92 -11.70 -12.71
CA LYS A 305 -3.13 -12.52 -12.96
C LYS A 305 -4.23 -12.20 -11.95
N ILE A 306 -4.79 -11.00 -12.05
CA ILE A 306 -5.80 -10.47 -11.13
C ILE A 306 -7.07 -11.31 -11.08
N SER A 307 -7.47 -11.93 -12.19
CA SER A 307 -8.63 -12.85 -12.23
C SER A 307 -8.53 -13.97 -11.20
N LYS A 308 -7.32 -14.49 -10.95
CA LYS A 308 -7.07 -15.48 -9.89
C LYS A 308 -7.14 -14.88 -8.48
N ASP A 309 -6.70 -13.63 -8.33
CA ASP A 309 -6.75 -12.92 -7.04
C ASP A 309 -8.20 -12.72 -6.58
N PHE A 310 -9.10 -12.35 -7.48
CA PHE A 310 -10.52 -12.18 -7.15
C PHE A 310 -11.16 -13.47 -6.63
N GLU A 311 -10.95 -14.60 -7.33
CA GLU A 311 -11.49 -15.90 -6.93
C GLU A 311 -10.92 -16.37 -5.58
N ILE A 312 -9.59 -16.30 -5.41
CA ILE A 312 -8.90 -16.80 -4.21
C ILE A 312 -9.23 -15.96 -2.97
N LEU A 313 -9.36 -14.65 -3.13
CA LEU A 313 -9.45 -13.72 -2.01
C LEU A 313 -10.87 -13.38 -1.61
N PHE A 314 -11.78 -13.27 -2.59
CA PHE A 314 -13.11 -12.70 -2.38
C PHE A 314 -14.24 -13.60 -2.87
N GLY A 315 -13.97 -14.84 -3.29
CA GLY A 315 -15.03 -15.75 -3.76
C GLY A 315 -16.15 -16.02 -2.75
N ASP A 316 -15.88 -15.86 -1.46
CA ASP A 316 -16.87 -16.00 -0.37
C ASP A 316 -17.35 -14.64 0.20
N ALA A 317 -16.87 -13.50 -0.33
CA ALA A 317 -17.17 -12.18 0.21
C ALA A 317 -18.43 -11.57 -0.44
N PRO A 318 -19.27 -10.84 0.32
CA PRO A 318 -20.50 -10.21 -0.20
C PRO A 318 -20.19 -8.90 -0.93
N VAL A 319 -19.45 -8.98 -2.03
CA VAL A 319 -19.02 -7.80 -2.80
C VAL A 319 -20.21 -7.17 -3.51
N GLU A 320 -20.65 -6.01 -3.02
CA GLU A 320 -21.78 -5.25 -3.57
C GLU A 320 -21.35 -4.23 -4.64
N TYR A 321 -20.10 -3.78 -4.59
CA TYR A 321 -19.58 -2.80 -5.55
C TYR A 321 -18.17 -3.12 -6.04
N LEU A 322 -17.92 -2.90 -7.33
CA LEU A 322 -16.62 -3.08 -7.98
C LEU A 322 -16.28 -1.84 -8.81
N CYS A 323 -15.11 -1.26 -8.57
CA CYS A 323 -14.56 -0.15 -9.33
C CYS A 323 -13.24 -0.59 -10.00
N VAL A 324 -13.08 -0.31 -11.28
CA VAL A 324 -11.83 -0.60 -12.01
C VAL A 324 -11.34 0.67 -12.69
N GLU A 325 -10.10 1.05 -12.40
CA GLU A 325 -9.44 2.23 -12.98
C GLU A 325 -8.16 1.83 -13.71
N ASP A 326 -8.03 2.24 -14.96
CA ASP A 326 -6.81 2.07 -15.77
C ASP A 326 -6.26 3.41 -16.25
N ASP A 327 -5.06 3.73 -15.79
CA ASP A 327 -4.32 4.96 -16.09
C ASP A 327 -3.30 4.81 -17.24
N ALA A 328 -3.34 3.73 -18.03
CA ALA A 328 -2.45 3.57 -19.18
C ALA A 328 -3.16 3.39 -20.52
N GLY A 329 -4.47 3.09 -20.55
CA GLY A 329 -5.16 2.72 -21.79
C GLY A 329 -4.55 1.45 -22.40
N ALA A 330 -4.00 0.60 -21.54
CA ALA A 330 -3.29 -0.63 -21.85
C ALA A 330 -3.65 -1.61 -20.75
N PHE A 331 -4.93 -1.98 -20.73
CA PHE A 331 -5.40 -3.03 -19.84
C PHE A 331 -4.61 -4.31 -20.12
N GLY A 332 -4.05 -4.86 -19.05
CA GLY A 332 -3.62 -6.25 -19.01
C GLY A 332 -4.77 -7.26 -18.98
N PHE A 333 -6.01 -6.78 -18.96
CA PHE A 333 -7.21 -7.61 -18.88
C PHE A 333 -7.61 -8.09 -20.27
N HIS A 334 -7.55 -9.40 -20.48
CA HIS A 334 -8.20 -10.03 -21.60
C HIS A 334 -9.71 -10.16 -21.31
N THR A 335 -10.54 -10.33 -22.35
CA THR A 335 -11.97 -10.65 -22.19
C THR A 335 -12.18 -11.78 -21.18
N ARG A 336 -11.30 -12.79 -21.16
CA ARG A 336 -11.36 -13.91 -20.22
C ARG A 336 -11.18 -13.51 -18.75
N ASP A 337 -10.40 -12.48 -18.47
CA ASP A 337 -10.23 -11.99 -17.10
C ASP A 337 -11.53 -11.32 -16.63
N TRP A 338 -12.20 -10.59 -17.52
CA TRP A 338 -13.53 -10.02 -17.27
C TRP A 338 -14.61 -11.09 -17.12
N GLU A 339 -14.61 -12.12 -17.97
CA GLU A 339 -15.52 -13.27 -17.85
C GLU A 339 -15.32 -13.99 -16.51
N ALA A 340 -14.07 -14.13 -16.06
CA ALA A 340 -13.77 -14.72 -14.76
C ALA A 340 -14.23 -13.84 -13.59
N MET A 341 -14.02 -12.52 -13.67
CA MET A 341 -14.39 -11.57 -12.62
C MET A 341 -15.90 -11.31 -12.53
N LEU A 342 -16.59 -11.23 -13.66
CA LEU A 342 -18.04 -10.93 -13.73
C LEU A 342 -18.90 -12.18 -13.95
N GLY A 343 -18.29 -13.36 -13.88
CA GLY A 343 -19.03 -14.61 -13.97
C GLY A 343 -20.05 -14.75 -12.83
N PRO A 344 -21.14 -15.54 -13.03
CA PRO A 344 -22.25 -15.68 -12.08
C PRO A 344 -21.89 -16.19 -10.69
N CYS A 345 -20.72 -16.79 -10.54
CA CYS A 345 -20.26 -17.32 -9.26
C CYS A 345 -19.26 -16.40 -8.56
N ALA A 346 -18.73 -15.38 -9.23
CA ALA A 346 -17.65 -14.57 -8.66
C ALA A 346 -18.18 -13.55 -7.65
N PHE A 347 -19.19 -12.75 -8.05
CA PHE A 347 -19.81 -11.73 -7.18
C PHE A 347 -21.33 -11.73 -7.35
N PRO A 348 -22.05 -12.66 -6.70
CA PRO A 348 -23.50 -12.77 -6.85
C PRO A 348 -24.26 -11.54 -6.32
N ASP A 349 -23.70 -10.83 -5.34
CA ASP A 349 -24.31 -9.67 -4.69
C ASP A 349 -23.94 -8.33 -5.37
N LEU A 350 -23.23 -8.36 -6.50
CA LEU A 350 -22.73 -7.15 -7.16
C LEU A 350 -23.88 -6.29 -7.71
N ARG A 351 -24.08 -5.12 -7.10
CA ARG A 351 -25.11 -4.13 -7.45
C ARG A 351 -24.58 -2.94 -8.23
N LYS A 352 -23.31 -2.59 -8.05
CA LYS A 352 -22.68 -1.44 -8.69
C LYS A 352 -21.35 -1.78 -9.34
N LEU A 353 -21.18 -1.36 -10.59
CA LEU A 353 -19.94 -1.52 -11.35
C LEU A 353 -19.49 -0.17 -11.90
N SER A 354 -18.27 0.25 -11.55
CA SER A 354 -17.68 1.51 -12.01
C SER A 354 -16.40 1.25 -12.78
N LEU A 355 -16.23 1.93 -13.91
CA LEU A 355 -15.14 1.65 -14.86
C LEU A 355 -14.56 2.96 -15.36
N PHE A 356 -13.28 3.17 -15.13
CA PHE A 356 -12.60 4.37 -15.58
C PHE A 356 -11.38 3.96 -16.40
N THR A 357 -11.31 4.42 -17.65
CA THR A 357 -10.19 4.12 -18.54
C THR A 357 -9.66 5.38 -19.19
N LEU A 358 -8.36 5.41 -19.53
CA LEU A 358 -7.80 6.52 -20.30
C LEU A 358 -8.36 6.65 -21.71
N ARG A 359 -8.61 5.56 -22.44
CA ARG A 359 -9.02 5.63 -23.86
C ARG A 359 -9.89 4.44 -24.23
N ASP A 360 -10.88 4.66 -25.08
CA ASP A 360 -11.46 3.57 -25.88
C ASP A 360 -10.51 3.24 -27.03
N THR A 361 -9.34 2.66 -26.72
CA THR A 361 -8.46 2.23 -27.79
C THR A 361 -9.09 1.05 -28.50
N SER A 362 -9.24 1.14 -29.82
CA SER A 362 -9.61 0.05 -30.73
C SER A 362 -8.71 -1.19 -30.69
N TYR A 363 -7.72 -1.23 -29.79
CA TYR A 363 -6.91 -2.41 -29.54
C TYR A 363 -7.72 -3.40 -28.69
N GLU A 364 -7.67 -4.68 -29.06
CA GLU A 364 -8.47 -5.79 -28.53
C GLU A 364 -8.18 -6.16 -27.06
N TYR A 365 -7.83 -5.21 -26.19
CA TYR A 365 -7.43 -5.50 -24.81
C TYR A 365 -8.00 -4.46 -23.83
N GLY A 366 -8.94 -4.93 -23.00
CA GLY A 366 -9.62 -4.30 -21.87
C GLY A 366 -10.46 -3.05 -22.10
N SER A 367 -10.89 -2.75 -23.33
CA SER A 367 -11.84 -1.66 -23.56
C SER A 367 -13.19 -1.87 -22.84
N PRO A 368 -13.95 -0.81 -22.53
CA PRO A 368 -15.33 -0.91 -22.04
C PRO A 368 -16.20 -1.86 -22.88
N LYS A 369 -15.93 -1.94 -24.18
CA LYS A 369 -16.52 -2.91 -25.10
C LYS A 369 -16.30 -4.37 -24.70
N GLN A 370 -15.08 -4.77 -24.30
CA GLN A 370 -14.82 -6.15 -23.90
C GLN A 370 -15.56 -6.53 -22.64
N LEU A 371 -15.73 -5.57 -21.74
CA LEU A 371 -16.56 -5.75 -20.57
C LEU A 371 -18.03 -5.88 -20.93
N ILE A 372 -18.54 -4.95 -21.74
CA ILE A 372 -19.92 -4.99 -22.25
C ILE A 372 -20.20 -6.35 -22.90
N GLN A 373 -19.24 -6.87 -23.68
CA GLN A 373 -19.31 -8.20 -24.26
C GLN A 373 -19.31 -9.30 -23.18
N ALA A 374 -18.40 -9.27 -22.21
CA ALA A 374 -18.35 -10.25 -21.11
C ALA A 374 -19.63 -10.24 -20.25
N SER A 375 -20.13 -9.05 -19.90
CA SER A 375 -21.38 -8.85 -19.14
C SER A 375 -22.64 -9.19 -19.94
N ALA A 376 -22.61 -9.05 -21.28
CA ALA A 376 -23.73 -9.46 -22.13
C ALA A 376 -23.77 -10.98 -22.35
N LEU A 377 -22.61 -11.65 -22.31
CA LEU A 377 -22.47 -13.10 -22.48
C LEU A 377 -22.76 -13.89 -21.19
N HIS A 378 -22.43 -13.31 -20.04
CA HIS A 378 -22.64 -13.94 -18.75
C HIS A 378 -23.78 -13.24 -18.02
N SER A 379 -24.82 -14.01 -17.69
CA SER A 379 -25.88 -13.65 -16.75
C SER A 379 -25.36 -13.49 -15.32
N GLY A 380 -24.12 -13.00 -15.15
CA GLY A 380 -23.34 -13.15 -13.92
C GLY A 380 -23.53 -12.06 -12.89
N CYS A 381 -23.95 -10.87 -13.32
CA CYS A 381 -24.32 -9.77 -12.43
C CYS A 381 -25.84 -9.56 -12.54
N LEU A 382 -26.60 -10.57 -12.10
CA LEU A 382 -28.07 -10.56 -12.11
C LEU A 382 -28.62 -9.36 -11.35
N GLU A 383 -28.01 -9.06 -10.21
CA GLU A 383 -28.40 -8.00 -9.29
C GLU A 383 -27.77 -6.64 -9.61
N LEU A 384 -27.04 -6.51 -10.73
CA LEU A 384 -26.44 -5.23 -11.12
C LEU A 384 -27.54 -4.20 -11.38
N GLU A 385 -27.57 -3.15 -10.58
CA GLU A 385 -28.53 -2.06 -10.63
C GLU A 385 -27.90 -0.78 -11.22
N GLU A 386 -26.61 -0.55 -10.98
CA GLU A 386 -25.89 0.66 -11.36
C GLU A 386 -24.63 0.36 -12.18
N LEU A 387 -24.45 1.07 -13.29
CA LEU A 387 -23.25 1.04 -14.11
C LEU A 387 -22.69 2.45 -14.28
N GLU A 388 -21.41 2.65 -13.97
CA GLU A 388 -20.68 3.90 -14.17
C GLU A 388 -19.52 3.68 -15.13
N ILE A 389 -19.41 4.53 -16.15
CA ILE A 389 -18.37 4.46 -17.17
C ILE A 389 -17.73 5.82 -17.33
N GLY A 390 -16.44 5.93 -17.12
CA GLY A 390 -15.67 7.13 -17.40
C GLY A 390 -14.54 6.89 -18.39
N VAL A 391 -14.43 7.78 -19.37
CA VAL A 391 -13.32 7.80 -20.33
C VAL A 391 -12.51 9.08 -20.10
N ARG A 392 -11.25 8.93 -19.66
CA ARG A 392 -10.40 10.02 -19.13
C ARG A 392 -9.67 10.84 -20.20
N PHE A 393 -9.61 10.41 -21.45
CA PHE A 393 -9.17 11.25 -22.57
C PHE A 393 -10.30 11.47 -23.56
N PRO A 394 -10.42 12.68 -24.14
CA PRO A 394 -11.39 12.92 -25.19
C PRO A 394 -11.13 11.97 -26.35
N SER A 395 -12.06 11.03 -26.52
CA SER A 395 -12.14 10.17 -27.69
C SER A 395 -12.66 10.99 -28.88
N PRO A 396 -12.24 10.67 -30.13
CA PRO A 396 -12.94 11.10 -31.32
C PRO A 396 -14.45 10.83 -31.20
N ALA A 397 -15.29 11.71 -31.77
CA ALA A 397 -16.76 11.54 -31.73
C ALA A 397 -17.24 10.18 -32.30
N GLU A 398 -16.46 9.52 -33.15
CA GLU A 398 -16.75 8.18 -33.67
C GLU A 398 -16.72 7.09 -32.59
N ASP A 399 -15.90 7.24 -31.55
CA ASP A 399 -15.79 6.26 -30.47
C ASP A 399 -16.99 6.39 -29.51
N ASP A 400 -17.56 7.58 -29.35
CA ASP A 400 -18.80 7.76 -28.58
C ASP A 400 -19.97 7.01 -29.22
N VAL A 401 -20.09 7.10 -30.54
CA VAL A 401 -21.14 6.38 -31.28
C VAL A 401 -21.00 4.87 -31.05
N ARG A 402 -19.77 4.35 -31.08
CA ARG A 402 -19.50 2.92 -30.80
C ARG A 402 -19.84 2.54 -29.37
N LEU A 403 -19.42 3.36 -28.39
CA LEU A 403 -19.73 3.11 -26.99
C LEU A 403 -21.25 3.16 -26.73
N ILE A 404 -21.96 4.11 -27.35
CA ILE A 404 -23.43 4.19 -27.30
C ILE A 404 -24.07 2.94 -27.90
N GLU A 405 -23.59 2.46 -29.05
CA GLU A 405 -24.08 1.23 -29.69
C GLU A 405 -23.88 0.00 -28.80
N ASP A 406 -22.68 -0.15 -28.21
CA ASP A 406 -22.35 -1.24 -27.29
C ASP A 406 -23.23 -1.16 -26.02
N LEU A 407 -23.43 0.02 -25.44
CA LEU A 407 -24.31 0.22 -24.29
C LEU A 407 -25.78 -0.07 -24.61
N CYS A 408 -26.27 0.35 -25.78
CA CYS A 408 -27.61 0.01 -26.24
C CYS A 408 -27.78 -1.52 -26.36
N ALA A 409 -26.78 -2.22 -26.90
CA ALA A 409 -26.80 -3.67 -27.01
C ALA A 409 -26.85 -4.35 -25.62
N LEU A 410 -26.04 -3.87 -24.67
CA LEU A 410 -26.03 -4.34 -23.28
C LEU A 410 -27.41 -4.15 -22.62
N LEU A 411 -27.94 -2.93 -22.65
CA LEU A 411 -29.20 -2.59 -21.99
C LEU A 411 -30.38 -3.39 -22.56
N ARG A 412 -30.45 -3.54 -23.89
CA ARG A 412 -31.48 -4.37 -24.54
C ARG A 412 -31.34 -5.84 -24.17
N SER A 413 -30.12 -6.37 -24.15
CA SER A 413 -29.86 -7.74 -23.71
C SER A 413 -30.33 -7.96 -22.27
N ARG A 414 -29.92 -7.08 -21.35
CA ARG A 414 -30.34 -7.12 -19.94
C ARG A 414 -31.85 -7.01 -19.75
N ALA A 415 -32.51 -6.09 -20.45
CA ALA A 415 -33.96 -5.95 -20.43
C ALA A 415 -34.68 -7.21 -20.92
N SER A 416 -34.18 -7.84 -22.01
CA SER A 416 -34.75 -9.10 -22.52
C SER A 416 -34.63 -10.27 -21.54
N HIS A 417 -33.61 -10.25 -20.68
CA HIS A 417 -33.40 -11.22 -19.60
C HIS A 417 -34.09 -10.83 -18.28
N LYS A 418 -34.88 -9.74 -18.26
CA LYS A 418 -35.57 -9.21 -17.07
C LYS A 418 -34.61 -8.75 -15.95
N MET A 419 -33.45 -8.22 -16.33
CA MET A 419 -32.42 -7.71 -15.42
C MET A 419 -32.07 -6.26 -15.76
N PRO A 420 -33.06 -5.35 -15.84
CA PRO A 420 -32.81 -3.97 -16.26
C PRO A 420 -31.85 -3.28 -15.29
N LEU A 421 -30.96 -2.43 -15.83
CA LEU A 421 -30.24 -1.47 -14.99
C LEU A 421 -31.23 -0.39 -14.52
N ARG A 422 -31.03 0.11 -13.30
CA ARG A 422 -31.77 1.27 -12.77
C ARG A 422 -31.07 2.57 -13.15
N ARG A 423 -29.74 2.59 -13.11
CA ARG A 423 -28.96 3.80 -13.33
C ARG A 423 -27.76 3.51 -14.21
N LEU A 424 -27.58 4.35 -15.23
CA LEU A 424 -26.38 4.41 -16.05
C LEU A 424 -25.79 5.80 -15.93
N LEU A 425 -24.52 5.86 -15.59
CA LEU A 425 -23.81 7.11 -15.51
C LEU A 425 -22.57 7.07 -16.41
N VAL A 426 -22.38 8.15 -17.17
CA VAL A 426 -21.32 8.31 -18.16
C VAL A 426 -20.51 9.55 -17.83
N GLU A 427 -19.25 9.37 -17.46
CA GLU A 427 -18.28 10.44 -17.29
C GLU A 427 -17.55 10.72 -18.61
N LEU A 428 -17.82 11.90 -19.16
CA LEU A 428 -17.08 12.44 -20.29
C LEU A 428 -15.95 13.29 -19.71
N ASN A 429 -14.83 12.67 -19.34
CA ASN A 429 -13.77 13.41 -18.66
C ASN A 429 -12.95 14.24 -19.64
N ASP A 430 -12.73 15.51 -19.28
CA ASP A 430 -11.76 16.37 -19.95
C ASP A 430 -10.36 15.93 -19.53
N GLY A 431 -9.76 15.03 -20.31
CA GLY A 431 -8.34 14.73 -20.18
C GLY A 431 -7.46 16.00 -20.22
N PRO A 432 -6.20 15.91 -19.79
CA PRO A 432 -5.43 17.10 -19.42
C PRO A 432 -5.30 18.16 -20.52
N TYR A 433 -5.37 17.85 -21.83
CA TYR A 433 -5.27 18.87 -22.88
C TYR A 433 -5.79 18.42 -24.27
N PRO A 434 -6.45 19.32 -25.04
CA PRO A 434 -7.31 20.41 -24.57
C PRO A 434 -8.68 19.85 -24.10
N PRO A 435 -9.29 20.45 -23.07
CA PRO A 435 -10.64 20.08 -22.63
C PRO A 435 -11.65 20.29 -23.76
N LEU A 436 -12.73 19.50 -23.77
CA LEU A 436 -13.84 19.71 -24.68
C LEU A 436 -14.43 21.11 -24.44
N GLY A 437 -14.83 21.80 -25.51
CA GLY A 437 -15.57 23.05 -25.38
C GLY A 437 -16.96 22.81 -24.77
N GLU A 438 -17.53 23.77 -24.06
CA GLU A 438 -18.85 23.65 -23.42
C GLU A 438 -19.94 23.21 -24.41
N GLU A 439 -19.92 23.73 -25.63
CA GLU A 439 -20.85 23.35 -26.71
C GLU A 439 -20.64 21.89 -27.17
N GLU A 440 -19.39 21.46 -27.34
CA GLU A 440 -19.06 20.09 -27.74
C GLU A 440 -19.46 19.09 -26.65
N ARG A 441 -19.28 19.45 -25.38
CA ARG A 441 -19.74 18.67 -24.22
C ARG A 441 -21.24 18.48 -24.22
N SER A 442 -22.01 19.57 -24.30
CA SER A 442 -23.47 19.48 -24.30
C SER A 442 -24.02 18.68 -25.48
N VAL A 443 -23.38 18.77 -26.65
CA VAL A 443 -23.75 17.94 -27.81
C VAL A 443 -23.48 16.46 -27.54
N ARG A 444 -22.31 16.12 -26.98
CA ARG A 444 -21.97 14.73 -26.63
C ARG A 444 -22.89 14.18 -25.54
N GLU A 445 -23.15 14.93 -24.48
CA GLU A 445 -24.10 14.55 -23.42
C GLU A 445 -25.49 14.26 -23.99
N ALA A 446 -26.01 15.14 -24.84
CA ALA A 446 -27.30 14.95 -25.48
C ALA A 446 -27.36 13.66 -26.30
N LEU A 447 -26.28 13.32 -27.02
CA LEU A 447 -26.19 12.05 -27.77
C LEU A 447 -26.32 10.82 -26.85
N TYR A 448 -25.68 10.82 -25.68
CA TYR A 448 -25.82 9.72 -24.72
C TYR A 448 -27.22 9.65 -24.11
N VAL A 449 -27.76 10.78 -23.66
CA VAL A 449 -29.08 10.85 -23.02
C VAL A 449 -30.16 10.40 -24.01
N ASP A 450 -30.22 10.99 -25.21
CA ASP A 450 -31.24 10.70 -26.22
C ASP A 450 -31.24 9.21 -26.63
N ALA A 451 -30.05 8.59 -26.71
CA ALA A 451 -29.91 7.21 -27.13
C ALA A 451 -30.22 6.20 -26.02
N LEU A 452 -29.90 6.52 -24.76
CA LEU A 452 -29.88 5.55 -23.65
C LEU A 452 -31.09 5.68 -22.71
N GLU A 453 -31.66 6.87 -22.53
CA GLU A 453 -32.84 7.11 -21.66
C GLU A 453 -34.02 6.18 -21.97
N PRO A 454 -34.32 5.80 -23.23
CA PRO A 454 -35.39 4.84 -23.51
C PRO A 454 -35.14 3.41 -22.97
N LEU A 455 -33.93 3.10 -22.51
CA LEU A 455 -33.47 1.75 -22.19
C LEU A 455 -33.09 1.54 -20.71
N VAL A 456 -33.04 2.60 -19.91
CA VAL A 456 -32.66 2.59 -18.48
C VAL A 456 -33.43 3.68 -17.73
N ASP A 457 -33.76 3.47 -16.45
CA ASP A 457 -34.62 4.41 -15.72
C ASP A 457 -34.00 5.81 -15.54
N VAL A 458 -32.68 5.86 -15.36
CA VAL A 458 -31.91 7.10 -15.17
C VAL A 458 -30.61 7.06 -15.96
N VAL A 459 -30.40 8.07 -16.81
CA VAL A 459 -29.11 8.35 -17.47
C VAL A 459 -28.57 9.66 -16.91
N GLU A 460 -27.33 9.62 -16.40
CA GLU A 460 -26.61 10.81 -15.97
C GLU A 460 -25.31 10.95 -16.75
N CYS A 461 -25.09 12.12 -17.34
CA CYS A 461 -23.80 12.49 -17.87
C CYS A 461 -23.11 13.46 -16.91
N ALA A 462 -21.84 13.22 -16.63
CA ALA A 462 -21.06 14.04 -15.71
C ALA A 462 -19.69 14.39 -16.32
N HIS A 463 -19.13 15.50 -15.85
CA HIS A 463 -17.82 16.01 -16.26
C HIS A 463 -16.97 16.25 -15.00
N GLY A 464 -15.82 15.58 -14.87
CA GLY A 464 -14.84 15.85 -13.81
C GLY A 464 -15.32 15.60 -12.38
N MET A 465 -16.26 14.66 -12.18
CA MET A 465 -17.01 14.51 -10.92
C MET A 465 -16.83 13.13 -10.26
N LEU A 466 -16.51 12.08 -11.03
CA LEU A 466 -16.64 10.70 -10.56
C LEU A 466 -15.32 10.07 -10.13
N ALA A 467 -14.20 10.64 -10.59
CA ALA A 467 -12.93 10.39 -9.97
C ALA A 467 -12.95 10.72 -8.46
N GLU A 468 -13.89 11.57 -7.98
CA GLU A 468 -13.88 12.17 -6.64
C GLU A 468 -14.78 11.59 -5.52
N ARG A 469 -15.64 10.57 -5.71
CA ARG A 469 -16.42 9.97 -4.59
C ARG A 469 -16.76 8.48 -4.82
N PRO A 470 -16.89 7.60 -3.80
CA PRO A 470 -16.94 7.78 -2.33
C PRO A 470 -15.83 7.05 -1.53
N LEU A 471 -14.82 6.47 -2.17
CA LEU A 471 -13.73 5.75 -1.49
C LEU A 471 -12.51 6.63 -1.13
N GLN A 472 -12.52 7.90 -1.57
CA GLN A 472 -11.29 8.64 -1.83
C GLN A 472 -10.37 8.94 -0.64
N ALA A 473 -10.86 9.32 0.54
CA ALA A 473 -9.91 9.83 1.55
C ALA A 473 -8.99 8.72 2.10
N LYS A 474 -9.57 7.60 2.53
CA LYS A 474 -8.82 6.43 3.01
C LYS A 474 -8.15 5.69 1.86
N VAL A 475 -8.85 5.49 0.74
CA VAL A 475 -8.27 4.76 -0.40
C VAL A 475 -7.18 5.55 -1.09
N CYS A 476 -7.30 6.87 -1.28
CA CYS A 476 -6.19 7.67 -1.81
C CYS A 476 -5.04 7.79 -0.81
N GLN A 477 -5.30 7.78 0.50
CA GLN A 477 -4.22 7.63 1.48
C GLN A 477 -3.51 6.29 1.31
N LEU A 478 -4.22 5.16 1.22
CA LEU A 478 -3.61 3.84 1.04
C LEU A 478 -2.90 3.70 -0.31
N GLU A 479 -3.49 4.24 -1.39
CA GLU A 479 -2.86 4.36 -2.70
C GLU A 479 -1.60 5.23 -2.65
N SER A 480 -1.58 6.30 -1.85
CA SER A 480 -0.38 7.13 -1.68
C SER A 480 0.76 6.40 -0.97
N LEU A 481 0.47 5.34 -0.20
CA LEU A 481 1.47 4.47 0.41
C LEU A 481 2.05 3.46 -0.58
N ILE A 482 1.25 3.09 -1.58
CA ILE A 482 1.65 2.19 -2.66
C ILE A 482 2.42 2.96 -3.73
N GLN A 483 2.11 4.25 -3.90
CA GLN A 483 2.84 5.18 -4.73
C GLN A 483 4.18 5.56 -4.07
N ILE A 484 5.25 5.50 -4.86
CA ILE A 484 6.62 5.77 -4.46
C ILE A 484 6.70 7.20 -3.86
N PRO A 485 7.13 7.41 -2.59
CA PRO A 485 7.85 8.63 -2.28
C PRO A 485 9.11 8.57 -3.14
N GLN A 486 9.24 9.45 -4.12
CA GLN A 486 10.51 9.62 -4.82
C GLN A 486 11.52 10.10 -3.79
N VAL A 487 12.18 9.16 -3.10
CA VAL A 487 13.46 9.44 -2.47
C VAL A 487 14.40 9.56 -3.67
N LEU A 488 14.53 10.80 -4.14
CA LEU A 488 15.53 11.16 -5.13
C LEU A 488 16.90 10.68 -4.62
N PRO A 489 17.74 10.11 -5.50
CA PRO A 489 19.09 9.71 -5.15
C PRO A 489 19.96 10.87 -4.67
#